data_AF-A0A1Q4FXD4-F1
#
_entry.id   AF-A0A1Q4FXD4-F1
#
_cell.length_a   1.000
_cell.length_b   1.000
_cell.length_c   1.000
_cell.angle_alpha   90.00
_cell.angle_beta   90.00
_cell.angle_gamma   90.00
#
_symmetry.space_group_name_H-M   'P 1'
#
loop_
_entity.id
_entity.type
_entity.pdbx_description
1 polymer ?
#
loop_
_entity_poly.entity_id
_entity_poly.type
_entity_poly.pdbx_seq_one_letter_code
_entity_poly.pdbx_strand_id
1 'polypeptide(L)'
;MSADPTGDYVQAWQCIGCGRIEAPQPCIGVCRDRKVLLVGQDAHEAARSEIRRLREALSAASAMLLRFGAATPRDGQWETSYRALQLQVREVLALLAAGSDGTA
;
A
#
# COMPACT_ATOMS: atom_id res chain seq x y z
N MET A 1 -24.37 20.67 5.40
CA MET A 1 -23.03 20.06 5.44
C MET A 1 -22.85 19.33 4.13
N SER A 2 -22.39 20.04 3.10
CA SER A 2 -22.22 19.45 1.77
C SER A 2 -20.92 18.65 1.75
N ALA A 3 -21.05 17.37 1.41
CA ALA A 3 -19.92 16.53 1.06
C ALA A 3 -19.35 17.02 -0.28
N ASP A 4 -18.06 17.31 -0.28
CA ASP A 4 -17.27 17.57 -1.49
C ASP A 4 -16.97 16.21 -2.15
N PRO A 5 -17.31 15.98 -3.44
CA PRO A 5 -17.22 14.68 -4.10
C PRO A 5 -15.78 14.16 -4.34
N THR A 6 -14.74 14.85 -3.88
CA THR A 6 -13.35 14.37 -3.76
C THR A 6 -13.06 13.85 -2.33
N GLY A 7 -13.94 13.00 -1.83
CA GLY A 7 -14.03 12.60 -0.43
C GLY A 7 -12.95 11.64 0.08
N ASP A 8 -11.72 12.11 0.26
CA ASP A 8 -10.67 11.30 0.90
C ASP A 8 -10.79 11.25 2.43
N TYR A 9 -11.29 12.32 3.06
CA TYR A 9 -11.32 12.44 4.52
C TYR A 9 -12.57 13.15 5.04
N VAL A 10 -13.08 12.66 6.17
CA VAL A 10 -14.12 13.31 6.98
C VAL A 10 -13.46 13.98 8.18
N GLN A 11 -13.75 15.27 8.39
CA GLN A 11 -13.29 15.98 9.58
C GLN A 11 -14.17 15.64 10.77
N ALA A 12 -13.55 15.34 11.91
CA ALA A 12 -14.25 15.12 13.17
C ALA A 12 -13.47 15.72 14.35
N TRP A 13 -14.13 15.85 15.50
CA TRP A 13 -13.50 16.20 16.76
C TRP A 13 -13.32 14.96 17.62
N GLN A 14 -12.10 14.74 18.10
CA GLN A 14 -11.75 13.63 18.98
C GLN A 14 -11.26 14.15 20.33
N CYS A 15 -11.83 13.66 21.44
CA CYS A 15 -11.31 13.95 22.77
C CYS A 15 -9.92 13.33 22.93
N ILE A 16 -8.93 14.13 23.33
CA ILE A 16 -7.54 13.67 23.51
C ILE A 16 -7.37 12.74 24.72
N GLY A 17 -8.32 12.75 25.66
CA GLY A 17 -8.26 11.93 26.87
C GLY A 17 -8.86 10.54 26.67
N CYS A 18 -10.11 10.47 26.21
CA CYS A 18 -10.85 9.21 26.10
C CYS A 18 -11.08 8.71 24.66
N GLY A 19 -10.65 9.47 23.64
CA GLY A 19 -10.75 9.06 22.23
C GLY A 19 -12.14 9.16 21.61
N ARG A 20 -13.16 9.64 22.33
CA ARG A 20 -14.53 9.83 21.84
C ARG A 20 -14.57 10.74 20.60
N ILE A 21 -15.30 10.31 19.58
CA ILE A 21 -15.62 11.07 18.35
C ILE A 21 -17.10 11.48 18.46
N GLU A 22 -17.41 12.75 18.25
CA GLU A 22 -18.74 13.40 18.49
C GLU A 22 -19.93 12.43 18.66
N ALA A 23 -20.38 12.26 19.92
CA ALA A 23 -21.55 11.47 20.28
C ALA A 23 -22.51 12.35 21.10
N PRO A 24 -23.84 12.13 21.00
CA PRO A 24 -24.86 12.96 21.66
C PRO A 24 -24.86 12.88 23.20
N GLN A 25 -24.05 12.00 23.79
CA GLN A 25 -23.98 11.84 25.25
C GLN A 25 -23.17 12.98 25.88
N PRO A 26 -23.66 13.60 26.97
CA PRO A 26 -23.01 14.73 27.62
C PRO A 26 -21.63 14.32 28.15
N CYS A 27 -20.61 15.04 27.69
CA CYS A 27 -19.27 14.93 28.23
C CYS A 27 -19.23 15.56 29.62
N ILE A 28 -18.61 14.90 30.59
CA ILE A 28 -18.41 15.40 31.97
C ILE A 28 -17.48 16.63 32.07
N GLY A 29 -17.21 17.34 30.96
CA GLY A 29 -16.55 18.65 30.96
C GLY A 29 -15.02 18.67 31.11
N VAL A 30 -14.33 17.53 31.15
CA VAL A 30 -12.85 17.47 31.26
C VAL A 30 -12.12 17.21 29.93
N CYS A 31 -12.85 16.94 28.84
CA CYS A 31 -12.24 16.66 27.54
C CYS A 31 -11.73 17.94 26.87
N ARG A 32 -10.48 17.87 26.38
CA ARG A 32 -9.99 18.73 25.31
C ARG A 32 -10.15 17.99 23.99
N ASP A 33 -10.71 18.65 22.99
CA ASP A 33 -10.90 18.05 21.67
C ASP A 33 -9.82 18.53 20.70
N ARG A 34 -9.44 17.65 19.78
CA ARG A 34 -8.60 18.00 18.62
C ARG A 34 -9.34 17.64 17.35
N LYS A 35 -9.09 18.42 16.31
CA LYS A 35 -9.55 18.10 14.96
C LYS A 35 -8.78 16.89 14.44
N VAL A 36 -9.50 15.90 13.93
CA VAL A 36 -8.95 14.70 13.29
C VAL A 36 -9.55 14.53 11.90
N LEU A 37 -8.84 13.77 11.07
CA LEU A 37 -9.29 13.32 9.76
C LEU A 37 -9.56 11.82 9.85
N LEU A 38 -10.74 11.41 9.40
CA LEU A 38 -11.17 10.02 9.36
C LEU A 38 -11.33 9.59 7.90
N VAL A 39 -10.98 8.35 7.62
CA VAL A 39 -11.25 7.70 6.34
C VAL A 39 -12.33 6.65 6.55
N GLY A 40 -13.09 6.34 5.50
CA GLY A 40 -13.99 5.18 5.53
C GLY A 40 -13.20 3.89 5.75
N GLN A 41 -13.81 2.94 6.46
CA GLN A 41 -13.18 1.63 6.71
C GLN A 41 -12.81 0.93 5.39
N ASP A 42 -13.73 0.90 4.43
CA ASP A 42 -13.51 0.25 3.13
C ASP A 42 -12.33 0.86 2.37
N ALA A 43 -12.22 2.19 2.37
CA ALA A 43 -11.09 2.90 1.76
C ALA A 43 -9.76 2.57 2.48
N HIS A 44 -9.78 2.48 3.81
CA HIS A 44 -8.61 2.08 4.59
C HIS A 44 -8.18 0.64 4.30
N GLU A 45 -9.13 -0.28 4.23
CA GLU A 45 -8.88 -1.70 3.95
C GLU A 45 -8.37 -1.91 2.53
N ALA A 46 -8.95 -1.23 1.54
CA ALA A 46 -8.49 -1.23 0.15
C ALA A 46 -7.03 -0.73 0.06
N ALA A 47 -6.72 0.41 0.69
CA ALA A 47 -5.36 0.95 0.72
C ALA A 47 -4.37 -0.02 1.40
N ARG A 48 -4.77 -0.68 2.51
CA ARG A 48 -3.94 -1.68 3.19
C ARG A 48 -3.69 -2.92 2.32
N SER A 49 -4.70 -3.38 1.59
CA SER A 49 -4.58 -4.50 0.66
C SER A 49 -3.59 -4.17 -0.46
N GLU A 50 -3.74 -2.98 -1.05
CA GLU A 50 -2.87 -2.52 -2.13
C GLU A 50 -1.42 -2.33 -1.67
N ILE A 51 -1.20 -1.73 -0.49
CA ILE A 51 0.14 -1.61 0.09
C ILE A 51 0.78 -2.99 0.30
N ARG A 52 0.01 -3.99 0.74
CA ARG A 52 0.53 -5.36 0.94
C ARG A 52 0.96 -5.95 -0.41
N ARG A 53 0.10 -5.84 -1.42
CA ARG A 53 0.36 -6.32 -2.78
C ARG A 53 1.61 -5.66 -3.38
N LEU A 54 1.74 -4.34 -3.27
CA LEU A 54 2.91 -3.59 -3.76
C LEU A 54 4.21 -4.02 -3.03
N ARG A 55 4.15 -4.27 -1.72
CA ARG A 55 5.29 -4.76 -0.95
C ARG A 55 5.73 -6.15 -1.37
N GLU A 56 4.78 -7.06 -1.61
CA GLU A 56 5.07 -8.41 -2.10
C GLU A 56 5.74 -8.36 -3.48
N ALA A 57 5.20 -7.54 -4.39
CA ALA A 57 5.77 -7.36 -5.73
C ALA A 57 7.18 -6.73 -5.69
N LEU A 58 7.39 -5.71 -4.85
CA LEU A 58 8.69 -5.09 -4.64
C LEU A 58 9.71 -6.08 -4.05
N SER A 59 9.28 -6.92 -3.10
CA SER A 59 10.13 -7.96 -2.53
C SER A 59 10.55 -8.99 -3.57
N ALA A 60 9.62 -9.44 -4.43
CA ALA A 60 9.92 -10.36 -5.52
C ALA A 60 10.91 -9.78 -6.53
N ALA A 61 10.71 -8.53 -6.94
CA ALA A 61 11.63 -7.82 -7.83
C ALA A 61 13.02 -7.66 -7.20
N SER A 62 13.08 -7.25 -5.93
CA SER A 62 14.35 -7.05 -5.21
C SER A 62 15.14 -8.34 -5.08
N ALA A 63 14.48 -9.45 -4.72
CA ALA A 63 15.13 -10.75 -4.62
C ALA A 63 15.74 -11.20 -5.96
N MET A 64 15.05 -10.91 -7.07
CA MET A 64 15.54 -11.24 -8.41
C MET A 64 16.76 -10.41 -8.82
N LEU A 65 16.70 -9.09 -8.58
CA LEU A 65 17.82 -8.18 -8.86
C LEU A 65 19.07 -8.55 -8.06
N LEU A 66 18.90 -8.94 -6.79
CA LEU A 66 20.01 -9.43 -5.95
C LEU A 66 20.61 -10.72 -6.52
N ARG A 67 19.79 -11.69 -6.96
CA ARG A 67 20.30 -12.92 -7.60
C ARG A 67 21.08 -12.61 -8.87
N PHE A 68 20.59 -11.68 -9.69
CA PHE A 68 21.30 -11.27 -10.91
C PHE A 68 22.62 -10.57 -10.60
N GLY A 69 22.62 -9.60 -9.69
CA GLY A 69 23.83 -8.89 -9.29
C GLY A 69 24.91 -9.79 -8.69
N ALA A 70 24.51 -10.90 -8.06
CA ALA A 70 25.42 -11.92 -7.53
C ALA A 70 25.79 -13.03 -8.53
N ALA A 71 25.12 -13.12 -9.69
CA ALA A 71 25.33 -14.22 -10.62
C ALA A 71 26.67 -14.08 -11.36
N THR A 72 27.51 -15.10 -11.22
CA THR A 72 28.76 -15.24 -11.98
C THR A 72 28.64 -16.46 -12.90
N PRO A 73 28.19 -16.27 -14.16
CA PRO A 73 28.05 -17.40 -15.09
C PRO A 73 29.41 -18.02 -15.38
N ARG A 74 29.46 -19.34 -15.52
CA ARG A 74 30.66 -20.06 -16.00
C ARG A 74 30.94 -19.69 -17.45
N ASP A 75 32.18 -19.85 -17.87
CA ASP A 75 32.58 -19.63 -19.26
C ASP A 75 31.68 -20.42 -20.24
N GLY A 76 31.20 -19.73 -21.27
CA GLY A 76 30.28 -20.28 -22.27
C GLY A 76 28.82 -20.44 -21.82
N GLN A 77 28.47 -20.16 -20.56
CA GLN A 77 27.10 -20.29 -20.02
C GLN A 77 26.38 -18.95 -19.81
N TRP A 78 26.99 -17.84 -20.23
CA TRP A 78 26.41 -16.51 -20.07
C TRP A 78 25.09 -16.38 -20.83
N GLU A 79 24.98 -16.96 -22.03
CA GLU A 79 23.77 -16.83 -22.87
C GLU A 79 22.58 -17.56 -22.26
N THR A 80 22.79 -18.80 -21.79
CA THR A 80 21.78 -19.58 -21.06
C THR A 80 21.31 -18.84 -19.81
N SER A 81 22.25 -18.30 -19.04
CA SER A 81 21.97 -17.56 -17.80
C SER A 81 21.18 -16.26 -18.09
N TYR A 82 21.54 -15.57 -19.17
CA TYR A 82 20.87 -14.36 -19.62
C TYR A 82 19.44 -14.64 -20.10
N ARG A 83 19.21 -15.71 -20.88
CA ARG A 83 17.86 -16.11 -21.33
C ARG A 83 16.96 -16.49 -20.15
N ALA A 84 17.50 -17.21 -19.15
CA ALA A 84 16.77 -17.54 -17.93
C ALA A 84 16.36 -16.28 -17.15
N LEU A 85 17.26 -15.31 -17.05
CA LEU A 85 16.96 -14.01 -16.44
C LEU A 85 15.84 -13.27 -17.19
N GLN A 86 15.89 -13.21 -18.52
CA GLN A 86 14.85 -12.55 -19.32
C GLN A 86 13.46 -13.16 -19.09
N LEU A 87 13.37 -14.49 -18.94
CA LEU A 87 12.11 -15.16 -18.61
C LEU A 87 11.60 -14.71 -17.24
N GLN A 88 12.45 -14.77 -16.22
CA GLN A 88 12.12 -14.37 -14.85
C GLN A 88 11.69 -12.90 -14.75
N VAL A 89 12.36 -12.00 -15.49
CA VAL A 89 12.01 -10.57 -15.53
C VAL A 89 10.62 -10.37 -16.14
N ARG A 90 10.28 -11.09 -17.21
CA ARG A 90 8.94 -11.01 -17.82
C ARG A 90 7.84 -11.45 -16.87
N GLU A 91 8.07 -12.49 -16.08
CA GLU A 91 7.11 -12.94 -15.07
C GLU A 91 6.87 -11.88 -13.98
N VAL A 92 7.94 -11.24 -13.49
CA VAL A 92 7.81 -10.16 -12.49
C VAL A 92 7.11 -8.93 -13.09
N LEU A 93 7.43 -8.55 -14.32
CA LEU A 93 6.75 -7.43 -15.00
C LEU A 93 5.26 -7.73 -15.20
N ALA A 94 4.89 -8.97 -15.52
CA ALA A 94 3.48 -9.37 -15.61
C ALA A 94 2.76 -9.28 -14.24
N LEU A 95 3.40 -9.71 -13.16
CA LEU A 95 2.85 -9.57 -11.80
C LEU A 95 2.68 -8.11 -11.38
N LEU A 96 3.61 -7.24 -11.79
CA LEU A 96 3.53 -5.80 -11.51
C LEU A 96 2.41 -5.14 -12.31
N ALA A 97 2.28 -5.46 -13.61
CA ALA A 97 1.26 -4.92 -14.51
C ALA A 97 -0.16 -5.39 -14.15
N ALA A 98 -0.33 -6.67 -13.78
CA ALA A 98 -1.63 -7.20 -13.37
C ALA A 98 -2.21 -6.48 -12.14
N GLY A 99 -1.38 -5.78 -11.37
CA GLY A 99 -1.83 -4.96 -10.26
C GLY A 99 -1.95 -3.46 -10.53
N SER A 100 -1.49 -2.94 -11.67
CA SER A 100 -1.78 -1.56 -12.09
C SER A 100 -3.17 -1.43 -12.71
N ASP A 101 -3.71 -2.52 -13.26
CA ASP A 101 -4.98 -2.53 -14.01
C ASP A 101 -6.24 -2.56 -13.11
N GLY A 102 -6.08 -2.59 -11.78
CA GLY A 102 -7.18 -2.58 -10.80
C GLY A 102 -7.67 -1.19 -10.38
N THR A 103 -7.27 -0.12 -11.08
CA THR A 103 -7.59 1.28 -10.72
C THR A 103 -8.52 1.97 -11.72
N ALA A 104 -9.58 1.28 -12.14
CA ALA A 104 -10.64 1.84 -13.00
C ALA A 104 -12.00 1.79 -12.32
#